data_AF-A0A976SJ48-F1
#
_entry.id   AF-A0A976SJ48-F1
#
_cell.length_a   1.000
_cell.length_b   1.000
_cell.length_c   1.000
_cell.angle_alpha   90.00
_cell.angle_beta   90.00
_cell.angle_gamma   90.00
#
_symmetry.space_group_name_H-M   'P 1'
#
loop_
_entity.id
_entity.type
_entity.pdbx_description
1 polymer ?
#
loop_
_entity_poly.entity_id
_entity_poly.type
_entity_poly.pdbx_seq_one_letter_code
_entity_poly.pdbx_strand_id
1 'polypeptide(L)'
;MVCIYLGRKSGKYETYVSRAFDATINVKSELYDKCKNFEVVKYNIKYPDPYNFMLVQYMWNMSSYYNVYIYTGSGDHERGSYPFAYYSPSENEDVIKEVKVFYSVLNPSTPLGIIFITRKKSYNMYYYSYNELVKLGSKYYHIGGKVVTDGGDLGYVVDGGQLSVKLKQEYTTLSKSKQITLTVGKGQCKDIRHVEYDVGDDNKFKKRIYTPDFKKGEQNLLPSEDLFKKGIGDYTLNDSYLSKVCVKKSDGIIVYYSVGDKVTLLVEFICDSSKTHIKRLNKDGTCWKEESIEYKNDNILIKRLSEIQSRLGSEKECKQLEVRNSNNGDGSGRRDEESGGHTESNIIQNGKISQTSTQEVPSLHGVENTRETEELTTQSGGHETPTTDQETPGNSNTDWAAISGGTVGAVGLGGTGLAIYRFNNTILTFIKGLF
;
A
#
# COMPACT_ATOMS: atom_id res chain seq x y z
N MET A 1 3.72 15.70 22.13
CA MET A 1 3.22 14.60 21.28
C MET A 1 4.10 14.35 20.08
N VAL A 2 4.18 13.11 19.62
CA VAL A 2 4.74 12.75 18.32
C VAL A 2 3.66 12.89 17.27
N CYS A 3 3.91 13.67 16.21
CA CYS A 3 3.03 13.77 15.06
C CYS A 3 3.64 13.02 13.86
N ILE A 4 2.87 12.10 13.29
CA ILE A 4 3.21 11.34 12.09
C ILE A 4 2.37 11.87 10.93
N TYR A 5 3.04 12.42 9.92
CA TYR A 5 2.42 12.97 8.72
C TYR A 5 2.44 11.96 7.57
N LEU A 6 1.28 11.38 7.24
CA LEU A 6 1.14 10.31 6.25
C LEU A 6 1.53 10.72 4.83
N GLY A 7 1.32 12.00 4.48
CA GLY A 7 1.74 12.57 3.20
C GLY A 7 3.26 12.71 3.07
N ARG A 8 4.01 12.63 4.17
CA ARG A 8 5.47 12.70 4.16
C ARG A 8 6.07 11.30 4.11
N LYS A 9 6.59 10.91 2.95
CA LYS A 9 7.10 9.54 2.71
C LYS A 9 8.61 9.36 2.81
N SER A 10 9.36 10.46 2.98
CA SER A 10 10.82 10.43 3.05
C SER A 10 11.37 11.56 3.93
N GLY A 11 12.66 11.44 4.26
CA GLY A 11 13.44 12.47 4.94
C GLY A 11 13.39 12.36 6.46
N LYS A 12 13.68 13.48 7.13
CA LYS A 12 13.78 13.58 8.58
C LYS A 12 13.09 14.86 9.06
N TYR A 13 12.40 14.79 10.19
CA TYR A 13 11.84 15.96 10.86
C TYR A 13 11.78 15.79 12.37
N GLU A 14 11.57 16.91 13.04
CA GLU A 14 11.38 16.97 14.48
C GLU A 14 9.91 17.22 14.79
N THR A 15 9.46 16.67 15.91
CA THR A 15 8.09 16.85 16.39
C THR A 15 8.12 17.13 17.88
N TYR A 16 7.37 18.15 18.27
CA TYR A 16 7.39 18.68 19.61
C TYR A 16 6.70 17.76 20.61
N VAL A 17 7.51 17.04 21.41
CA VAL A 17 6.97 16.11 22.41
C VAL A 17 6.61 16.81 23.72
N SER A 18 7.34 17.86 24.09
CA SER A 18 7.05 18.74 25.24
C SER A 18 7.85 20.05 25.17
N ARG A 19 7.62 21.01 26.10
CA ARG A 19 8.29 22.34 26.15
C ARG A 19 9.81 22.32 26.09
N ALA A 20 10.44 21.22 26.46
CA ALA A 20 11.90 21.11 26.52
C ALA A 20 12.48 20.08 25.55
N PHE A 21 11.64 19.35 24.81
CA PHE A 21 12.08 18.14 24.12
C PHE A 21 11.36 17.93 22.79
N ASP A 22 12.15 17.58 21.77
CA ASP A 22 11.69 17.19 20.44
C ASP A 22 12.06 15.75 20.17
N ALA A 23 11.11 14.99 19.63
CA ALA A 23 11.38 13.68 19.06
C ALA A 23 11.81 13.85 17.60
N THR A 24 12.78 13.04 17.17
CA THR A 24 13.18 12.95 15.77
C THR A 24 12.43 11.83 15.08
N ILE A 25 11.85 12.12 13.92
CA ILE A 25 11.22 11.14 13.04
C ILE A 25 12.08 10.97 11.78
N ASN A 26 12.52 9.75 11.53
CA ASN A 26 13.17 9.38 10.27
C ASN A 26 12.20 8.57 9.42
N VAL A 27 11.92 9.07 8.23
CA VAL A 27 10.96 8.48 7.29
C VAL A 27 11.68 7.85 6.12
N LYS A 28 11.32 6.60 5.83
CA LYS A 28 11.81 5.87 4.67
C LYS A 28 10.68 5.10 4.01
N SER A 29 10.52 5.26 2.70
CA SER A 29 9.67 4.41 1.88
C SER A 29 10.47 3.34 1.14
N GLU A 30 9.86 2.18 0.94
CA GLU A 30 10.36 1.10 0.11
C GLU A 30 9.21 0.19 -0.37
N LEU A 31 9.44 -0.58 -1.42
CA LEU A 31 8.51 -1.64 -1.80
C LEU A 31 8.48 -2.72 -0.72
N TYR A 32 7.28 -3.22 -0.44
CA TYR A 32 7.10 -4.31 0.49
C TYR A 32 7.66 -5.61 -0.10
N ASP A 33 8.57 -6.25 0.63
CA ASP A 33 9.37 -7.38 0.17
C ASP A 33 8.52 -8.62 -0.15
N LYS A 34 7.46 -8.86 0.62
CA LYS A 34 6.54 -9.98 0.40
C LYS A 34 5.55 -9.75 -0.75
N CYS A 35 5.29 -8.49 -1.12
CA CYS A 35 4.43 -8.17 -2.24
C CYS A 35 4.77 -6.78 -2.80
N LYS A 36 5.42 -6.76 -3.97
CA LYS A 36 5.91 -5.54 -4.63
C LYS A 36 4.79 -4.61 -5.12
N ASN A 37 3.52 -5.02 -5.01
CA ASN A 37 2.35 -4.19 -5.31
C ASN A 37 2.00 -3.24 -4.16
N PHE A 38 2.69 -3.37 -3.02
CA PHE A 38 2.56 -2.46 -1.90
C PHE A 38 3.87 -1.70 -1.64
N GLU A 39 3.71 -0.46 -1.21
CA GLU A 39 4.75 0.37 -0.63
C GLU A 39 4.57 0.37 0.88
N VAL A 40 5.68 0.31 1.63
CA VAL A 40 5.70 0.54 3.07
C VAL A 40 6.49 1.80 3.37
N VAL A 41 5.87 2.71 4.14
CA VAL A 41 6.50 3.91 4.67
C VAL A 41 6.74 3.70 6.16
N LYS A 42 8.00 3.73 6.58
CA LYS A 42 8.46 3.49 7.95
C LYS A 42 8.80 4.82 8.61
N TYR A 43 8.14 5.11 9.72
CA TYR A 43 8.38 6.28 10.56
C TYR A 43 9.07 5.82 11.84
N ASN A 44 10.40 5.97 11.88
CA ASN A 44 11.21 5.59 13.04
C ASN A 44 11.28 6.76 14.01
N ILE A 45 10.82 6.54 15.24
CA ILE A 45 10.71 7.56 16.27
C ILE A 45 11.89 7.43 17.22
N LYS A 46 12.71 8.49 17.29
CA LYS A 46 13.77 8.62 18.29
C LYS A 46 13.37 9.68 19.30
N TYR A 47 13.06 9.25 20.51
CA TYR A 47 12.82 10.13 21.65
C TYR A 47 14.17 10.60 22.22
N PRO A 48 14.27 11.85 22.70
CA PRO A 48 15.52 12.37 23.23
C PRO A 48 15.89 11.73 24.57
N ASP A 49 14.90 11.34 25.39
CA ASP A 49 15.13 10.78 26.72
C ASP A 49 14.76 9.29 26.82
N PRO A 50 15.39 8.55 27.77
CA PRO A 50 14.91 7.24 28.17
C PRO A 50 13.51 7.34 28.78
N TYR A 51 12.79 6.21 28.82
CA TYR A 51 11.47 6.19 29.42
C TYR A 51 11.52 6.65 30.88
N ASN A 52 10.66 7.61 31.21
CA ASN A 52 10.53 8.16 32.54
C ASN A 52 9.06 8.12 32.94
N PHE A 53 8.74 7.21 33.86
CA PHE A 53 7.39 7.03 34.37
C PHE A 53 6.84 8.30 35.04
N MET A 54 7.67 9.16 35.61
CA MET A 54 7.20 10.43 36.18
C MET A 54 6.66 11.39 35.12
N LEU A 55 7.23 11.39 33.90
CA LEU A 55 6.70 12.16 32.77
C LEU A 55 5.32 11.64 32.32
N VAL A 56 5.04 10.36 32.56
CA VAL A 56 3.74 9.73 32.27
C VAL A 56 2.73 9.98 33.39
N GLN A 57 3.12 9.87 34.66
CA GLN A 57 2.21 9.83 35.80
C GLN A 57 1.93 11.19 36.47
N TYR A 58 2.95 12.02 36.69
CA TYR A 58 2.82 13.24 37.52
C TYR A 58 2.50 14.50 36.73
N MET A 59 2.65 14.43 35.42
CA MET A 59 2.35 15.54 34.53
C MET A 59 1.11 15.18 33.73
N TRP A 60 -0.06 15.27 34.34
CA TRP A 60 -1.33 15.04 33.64
C TRP A 60 -1.48 15.94 32.39
N ASN A 61 -0.75 17.08 32.36
CA ASN A 61 -0.61 17.98 31.20
C ASN A 61 0.56 17.64 30.24
N MET A 62 1.48 16.73 30.58
CA MET A 62 2.56 16.21 29.69
C MET A 62 2.45 14.71 29.38
N SER A 63 1.33 14.08 29.73
CA SER A 63 0.89 12.76 29.23
C SER A 63 0.97 12.63 27.69
N SER A 64 1.15 13.74 26.97
CA SER A 64 1.42 13.79 25.55
C SER A 64 2.82 13.36 25.08
N TYR A 65 3.83 13.20 25.95
CA TYR A 65 5.22 13.00 25.51
C TYR A 65 5.37 11.78 24.60
N TYR A 66 4.79 10.65 25.00
CA TYR A 66 4.83 9.40 24.24
C TYR A 66 3.59 9.15 23.37
N ASN A 67 2.68 10.13 23.28
CA ASN A 67 1.48 9.99 22.45
C ASN A 67 1.86 10.13 20.99
N VAL A 68 1.30 9.28 20.13
CA VAL A 68 1.57 9.29 18.68
C VAL A 68 0.30 9.59 17.93
N TYR A 69 0.27 10.73 17.24
CA TYR A 69 -0.84 11.21 16.45
C TYR A 69 -0.58 10.96 14.97
N ILE A 70 -1.55 10.39 14.27
CA ILE A 70 -1.50 10.18 12.83
C ILE A 70 -2.28 11.32 12.15
N TYR A 71 -1.64 11.97 11.19
CA TYR A 71 -2.18 13.09 10.42
C TYR A 71 -2.13 12.76 8.93
N THR A 72 -3.19 13.03 8.18
CA THR A 72 -3.26 12.69 6.75
C THR A 72 -2.44 13.60 5.85
N GLY A 73 -2.05 14.77 6.34
CA GLY A 73 -1.28 15.74 5.58
C GLY A 73 0.23 15.50 5.59
N SER A 74 0.98 16.52 5.20
CA SER A 74 2.42 16.44 4.85
C SER A 74 3.35 17.06 5.91
N GLY A 75 2.81 17.88 6.82
CA GLY A 75 3.58 18.58 7.84
C GLY A 75 2.74 19.49 8.75
N ASP A 76 3.40 20.30 9.58
CA ASP A 76 2.72 21.12 10.60
C ASP A 76 1.78 22.20 10.04
N HIS A 77 2.08 22.75 8.87
CA HIS A 77 1.23 23.75 8.21
C HIS A 77 0.11 23.12 7.37
N GLU A 78 0.25 21.83 7.07
CA GLU A 78 -0.66 21.05 6.23
C GLU A 78 -0.96 19.74 6.96
N ARG A 79 -1.53 19.80 8.17
CA ARG A 79 -1.74 18.62 9.00
C ARG A 79 -2.80 17.67 8.43
N GLY A 80 -3.79 18.22 7.73
CA GLY A 80 -4.94 17.44 7.29
C GLY A 80 -5.78 16.92 8.44
N SER A 81 -6.55 15.87 8.18
CA SER A 81 -7.38 15.20 9.19
C SER A 81 -6.54 14.31 10.11
N TYR A 82 -7.10 14.06 11.29
CA TYR A 82 -6.50 13.27 12.35
C TYR A 82 -7.34 12.00 12.58
N PRO A 83 -7.03 10.89 11.90
CA PRO A 83 -7.82 9.65 12.02
C PRO A 83 -7.57 8.88 13.31
N PHE A 84 -6.44 9.07 14.01
CA PHE A 84 -6.05 8.21 15.13
C PHE A 84 -4.94 8.81 16.00
N ALA A 85 -4.97 8.58 17.32
CA ALA A 85 -3.74 8.55 18.11
C ALA A 85 -3.70 7.45 19.16
N TYR A 86 -2.45 7.17 19.50
CA TYR A 86 -2.01 6.33 20.58
C TYR A 86 -1.71 7.19 21.81
N TYR A 87 -2.27 6.84 22.98
CA TYR A 87 -2.11 7.62 24.21
C TYR A 87 -1.46 6.80 25.33
N SER A 88 -0.75 7.51 26.21
CA SER A 88 -0.46 7.09 27.57
C SER A 88 0.04 5.64 27.69
N PRO A 89 1.21 5.31 27.10
CA PRO A 89 1.81 4.00 27.33
C PRO A 89 2.08 3.81 28.82
N SER A 90 1.50 2.76 29.40
CA SER A 90 1.60 2.45 30.83
C SER A 90 3.03 2.09 31.24
N GLU A 91 3.79 1.52 30.30
CA GLU A 91 5.14 1.04 30.53
C GLU A 91 6.10 1.45 29.40
N ASN A 92 7.41 1.38 29.65
CA ASN A 92 8.44 1.63 28.62
C ASN A 92 8.24 0.73 27.39
N GLU A 93 7.82 -0.51 27.61
CA GLU A 93 7.63 -1.50 26.55
C GLU A 93 6.50 -1.15 25.58
N ASP A 94 5.54 -0.34 26.02
CA ASP A 94 4.37 0.07 25.25
C ASP A 94 4.65 1.29 24.36
N VAL A 95 5.75 2.01 24.60
CA VAL A 95 6.11 3.18 23.80
C VAL A 95 6.31 2.77 22.35
N ILE A 96 5.58 3.43 21.44
CA ILE A 96 5.74 3.26 19.99
C ILE A 96 7.12 3.75 19.58
N LYS A 97 7.92 2.88 18.95
CA LYS A 97 9.23 3.22 18.38
C LYS A 97 9.19 3.34 16.85
N GLU A 98 8.23 2.68 16.20
CA GLU A 98 8.10 2.71 14.75
C GLU A 98 6.63 2.61 14.35
N VAL A 99 6.23 3.37 13.34
CA VAL A 99 4.96 3.23 12.64
C VAL A 99 5.24 2.81 11.20
N LYS A 100 4.58 1.75 10.72
CA LYS A 100 4.62 1.36 9.31
C LYS A 100 3.27 1.63 8.68
N VAL A 101 3.27 2.28 7.53
CA VAL A 101 2.06 2.59 6.78
C VAL A 101 2.17 1.97 5.40
N PHE A 102 1.15 1.21 5.02
CA PHE A 102 1.13 0.46 3.77
C PHE A 102 0.23 1.14 2.76
N TYR A 103 0.70 1.27 1.53
CA TYR A 103 -0.02 1.86 0.41
C TYR A 103 -0.05 0.87 -0.75
N SER A 104 -1.09 0.92 -1.58
CA SER A 104 -1.02 0.31 -2.90
C SER A 104 -0.17 1.17 -3.83
N VAL A 105 0.69 0.56 -4.64
CA VAL A 105 1.40 1.29 -5.70
C VAL A 105 0.44 1.92 -6.71
N LEU A 106 -0.82 1.43 -6.76
CA LEU A 106 -1.91 1.96 -7.60
C LEU A 106 -2.74 3.07 -6.91
N ASN A 107 -2.57 3.26 -5.61
CA ASN A 107 -3.19 4.37 -4.87
C ASN A 107 -2.21 4.87 -3.79
N PRO A 108 -1.14 5.58 -4.20
CA PRO A 108 -0.08 5.96 -3.28
C PRO A 108 -0.52 7.02 -2.26
N SER A 109 -1.65 7.69 -2.45
CA SER A 109 -2.12 8.76 -1.56
C SER A 109 -3.03 8.28 -0.43
N THR A 110 -3.56 7.05 -0.50
CA THR A 110 -4.47 6.51 0.52
C THR A 110 -3.86 5.27 1.15
N PRO A 111 -3.61 5.27 2.48
CA PRO A 111 -3.14 4.06 3.16
C PRO A 111 -4.17 2.94 3.09
N LEU A 112 -3.67 1.70 3.07
CA LEU A 112 -4.46 0.48 3.25
C LEU A 112 -4.49 0.06 4.71
N GLY A 113 -3.34 0.12 5.39
CA GLY A 113 -3.22 -0.29 6.77
C GLY A 113 -2.04 0.36 7.48
N ILE A 114 -2.10 0.37 8.80
CA ILE A 114 -1.09 0.95 9.69
C ILE A 114 -0.68 -0.10 10.71
N ILE A 115 0.63 -0.24 10.94
CA ILE A 115 1.20 -1.06 12.00
C ILE A 115 1.94 -0.18 12.99
N PHE A 116 1.61 -0.34 14.28
CA PHE A 116 2.35 0.26 15.37
C PHE A 116 3.29 -0.77 16.00
N ILE A 117 4.56 -0.40 16.17
CA ILE A 117 5.60 -1.26 16.75
C ILE A 117 6.12 -0.62 18.02
N THR A 118 6.05 -1.36 19.12
CA THR A 118 6.47 -0.88 20.44
C THR A 118 7.92 -1.25 20.79
N ARG A 119 8.41 -0.80 21.95
CA ARG A 119 9.75 -1.14 22.45
C ARG A 119 9.86 -2.59 22.95
N LYS A 120 8.73 -3.26 23.25
CA LYS A 120 8.70 -4.67 23.65
C LYS A 120 9.38 -5.56 22.59
N LYS A 121 10.24 -6.48 23.02
CA LYS A 121 11.12 -7.27 22.12
C LYS A 121 10.43 -8.44 21.41
N SER A 122 9.27 -8.91 21.88
CA SER A 122 8.68 -10.18 21.45
C SER A 122 7.22 -10.06 20.99
N TYR A 123 6.95 -9.49 19.80
CA TYR A 123 5.67 -9.63 19.06
C TYR A 123 4.53 -8.60 19.27
N ASN A 124 4.83 -7.32 19.52
CA ASN A 124 3.77 -6.29 19.55
C ASN A 124 3.77 -5.43 18.27
N MET A 125 3.32 -6.04 17.17
CA MET A 125 2.94 -5.34 15.94
C MET A 125 1.41 -5.27 15.89
N TYR A 126 0.86 -4.09 16.12
CA TYR A 126 -0.58 -3.89 16.09
C TYR A 126 -1.00 -3.39 14.71
N TYR A 127 -1.64 -4.24 13.92
CA TYR A 127 -2.19 -3.86 12.62
C TYR A 127 -3.60 -3.29 12.75
N TYR A 128 -3.88 -2.24 11.99
CA TYR A 128 -5.20 -1.65 11.80
C TYR A 128 -5.46 -1.41 10.32
N SER A 129 -6.68 -1.73 9.87
CA SER A 129 -7.18 -1.23 8.59
C SER A 129 -7.29 0.28 8.66
N TYR A 130 -6.74 0.99 7.67
CA TYR A 130 -6.83 2.45 7.65
C TYR A 130 -8.29 2.92 7.50
N ASN A 131 -9.09 2.19 6.73
CA ASN A 131 -10.50 2.51 6.53
C ASN A 131 -11.31 2.36 7.83
N GLU A 132 -11.00 1.34 8.63
CA GLU A 132 -11.61 1.19 9.96
C GLU A 132 -11.23 2.36 10.85
N LEU A 133 -9.95 2.73 10.94
CA LEU A 133 -9.51 3.90 11.71
C LEU A 133 -10.26 5.18 11.31
N VAL A 134 -10.42 5.42 10.01
CA VAL A 134 -11.16 6.61 9.51
C VAL A 134 -12.64 6.57 9.91
N LYS A 135 -13.33 5.43 9.78
CA LYS A 135 -14.75 5.28 10.15
C LYS A 135 -14.98 5.53 11.64
N LEU A 136 -14.04 5.06 12.44
CA LEU A 136 -14.03 5.17 13.88
C LEU A 136 -13.78 6.64 14.33
N GLY A 137 -13.01 7.39 13.56
CA GLY A 137 -12.76 8.81 13.77
C GLY A 137 -11.93 9.10 15.03
N SER A 138 -11.87 10.37 15.43
CA SER A 138 -11.08 10.85 16.59
C SER A 138 -11.57 10.36 17.97
N LYS A 139 -12.50 9.40 18.00
CA LYS A 139 -13.10 8.83 19.22
C LYS A 139 -12.21 7.77 19.88
N TYR A 140 -11.12 7.35 19.24
CA TYR A 140 -10.33 6.20 19.69
C TYR A 140 -8.92 6.56 20.11
N TYR A 141 -8.58 6.02 21.27
CA TYR A 141 -7.30 6.15 21.92
C TYR A 141 -6.86 4.77 22.38
N HIS A 142 -5.63 4.39 22.03
CA HIS A 142 -4.99 3.27 22.70
C HIS A 142 -4.57 3.67 24.10
N ILE A 143 -4.84 2.84 25.10
CA ILE A 143 -4.32 2.97 26.46
C ILE A 143 -3.72 1.60 26.84
N GLY A 144 -2.42 1.57 27.19
CA GLY A 144 -1.80 0.42 27.87
C GLY A 144 -1.95 -0.95 27.18
N GLY A 145 -1.77 -1.03 25.86
CA GLY A 145 -1.68 -2.30 25.15
C GLY A 145 -3.01 -3.03 24.85
N LYS A 146 -4.17 -2.45 25.20
CA LYS A 146 -5.49 -2.89 24.73
C LYS A 146 -6.14 -1.81 23.87
N VAL A 147 -6.79 -2.20 22.78
CA VAL A 147 -7.69 -1.27 22.10
C VAL A 147 -8.95 -1.24 22.96
N VAL A 148 -9.15 -0.18 23.74
CA VAL A 148 -10.44 -0.01 24.40
C VAL A 148 -11.39 0.56 23.35
N THR A 149 -12.33 -0.28 22.91
CA THR A 149 -13.56 0.20 22.28
C THR A 149 -14.74 -0.17 23.17
N ASP A 150 -15.84 0.56 23.06
CA ASP A 150 -17.13 0.16 23.62
C ASP A 150 -17.68 -1.15 22.97
N GLY A 151 -16.93 -1.80 22.04
CA GLY A 151 -17.36 -2.97 21.25
C GLY A 151 -16.30 -4.05 20.96
N GLY A 152 -15.17 -4.13 21.68
CA GLY A 152 -14.13 -5.18 21.54
C GLY A 152 -12.77 -4.77 20.93
N ASP A 153 -11.80 -5.70 20.96
CA ASP A 153 -10.41 -5.53 20.49
C ASP A 153 -10.32 -5.40 18.95
N LEU A 154 -9.83 -4.26 18.43
CA LEU A 154 -9.65 -4.02 16.97
C LEU A 154 -8.27 -4.36 16.41
N GLY A 155 -7.28 -4.56 17.29
CA GLY A 155 -5.88 -4.71 16.92
C GLY A 155 -5.47 -6.16 17.07
N TYR A 156 -5.06 -6.79 15.98
CA TYR A 156 -4.55 -8.15 16.01
C TYR A 156 -3.04 -8.17 15.77
N VAL A 157 -2.36 -9.11 16.41
CA VAL A 157 -0.94 -9.38 16.15
C VAL A 157 -0.86 -10.10 14.81
N VAL A 158 -0.20 -9.48 13.83
CA VAL A 158 -0.14 -10.00 12.46
C VAL A 158 1.29 -10.44 12.15
N ASP A 159 1.47 -11.69 11.71
CA ASP A 159 2.72 -12.13 11.09
C ASP A 159 2.82 -11.58 9.65
N GLY A 160 4.03 -11.52 9.07
CA GLY A 160 4.18 -10.90 7.76
C GLY A 160 3.47 -11.65 6.61
N GLY A 161 3.20 -12.96 6.74
CA GLY A 161 2.47 -13.72 5.72
C GLY A 161 0.99 -13.33 5.72
N GLN A 162 0.39 -13.30 6.90
CA GLN A 162 -0.98 -12.82 7.11
C GLN A 162 -1.15 -11.36 6.67
N LEU A 163 -0.12 -10.52 6.89
CA LEU A 163 -0.16 -9.12 6.49
C LEU A 163 -0.35 -8.95 4.98
N SER A 164 0.34 -9.76 4.16
CA SER A 164 0.22 -9.67 2.69
C SER A 164 -1.19 -10.00 2.23
N VAL A 165 -1.82 -11.01 2.84
CA VAL A 165 -3.21 -11.39 2.57
C VAL A 165 -4.16 -10.26 2.97
N LYS A 166 -3.96 -9.66 4.15
CA LYS A 166 -4.77 -8.53 4.63
C LYS A 166 -4.66 -7.31 3.71
N LEU A 167 -3.46 -6.90 3.32
CA LEU A 167 -3.26 -5.78 2.39
C LEU A 167 -3.93 -6.02 1.03
N LYS A 168 -3.88 -7.24 0.51
CA LYS A 168 -4.64 -7.62 -0.69
C LYS A 168 -6.14 -7.49 -0.47
N GLN A 169 -6.66 -7.97 0.66
CA GLN A 169 -8.09 -7.83 1.00
C GLN A 169 -8.51 -6.35 1.09
N GLU A 170 -7.75 -5.51 1.79
CA GLU A 170 -8.02 -4.05 1.87
C GLU A 170 -8.06 -3.41 0.49
N TYR A 171 -7.09 -3.74 -0.38
CA TYR A 171 -7.06 -3.21 -1.74
C TYR A 171 -8.23 -3.71 -2.58
N THR A 172 -8.58 -5.00 -2.50
CA THR A 172 -9.73 -5.58 -3.20
C THR A 172 -11.05 -4.95 -2.75
N THR A 173 -11.22 -4.69 -1.46
CA THR A 173 -12.37 -3.96 -0.93
C THR A 173 -12.41 -2.52 -1.45
N LEU A 174 -11.27 -1.83 -1.46
CA LEU A 174 -11.14 -0.48 -2.00
C LEU A 174 -11.46 -0.42 -3.50
N SER A 175 -10.94 -1.38 -4.28
CA SER A 175 -11.11 -1.46 -5.73
C SER A 175 -12.46 -2.04 -6.14
N LYS A 176 -13.20 -2.62 -5.19
CA LYS A 176 -14.42 -3.42 -5.42
C LYS A 176 -14.18 -4.55 -6.43
N SER A 177 -12.99 -5.16 -6.38
CA SER A 177 -12.54 -6.18 -7.32
C SER A 177 -12.59 -5.77 -8.79
N LYS A 178 -12.67 -4.47 -9.09
CA LYS A 178 -12.66 -3.98 -10.47
C LYS A 178 -11.26 -4.08 -11.05
N GLN A 179 -11.20 -4.40 -12.34
CA GLN A 179 -9.96 -4.52 -13.09
C GLN A 179 -10.09 -3.82 -14.45
N ILE A 180 -8.98 -3.31 -14.95
CA ILE A 180 -8.85 -2.74 -16.29
C ILE A 180 -8.85 -3.86 -17.31
N THR A 181 -9.68 -3.71 -18.33
CA THR A 181 -9.59 -4.47 -19.58
C THR A 181 -8.88 -3.59 -20.61
N LEU A 182 -7.62 -3.93 -20.91
CA LEU A 182 -6.86 -3.26 -21.96
C LEU A 182 -7.42 -3.68 -23.33
N THR A 183 -7.66 -2.73 -24.22
CA THR A 183 -7.99 -3.00 -25.63
C THR A 183 -6.90 -2.47 -26.53
N VAL A 184 -6.49 -3.25 -27.51
CA VAL A 184 -5.42 -2.88 -28.43
C VAL A 184 -5.95 -1.92 -29.50
N GLY A 185 -5.18 -0.87 -29.78
CA GLY A 185 -5.47 0.15 -30.78
C GLY A 185 -6.32 1.30 -30.26
N LYS A 186 -7.09 1.90 -31.17
CA LYS A 186 -7.95 3.05 -30.89
C LYS A 186 -9.26 2.63 -30.24
N GLY A 187 -9.80 3.47 -29.37
CA GLY A 187 -11.09 3.18 -28.75
C GLY A 187 -11.57 4.26 -27.81
N GLN A 188 -12.67 3.99 -27.11
CA GLN A 188 -13.15 4.86 -26.05
C GLN A 188 -12.65 4.37 -24.70
N CYS A 189 -11.89 5.21 -24.01
CA CYS A 189 -11.58 5.04 -22.60
C CYS A 189 -12.87 5.18 -21.78
N LYS A 190 -13.22 4.15 -21.01
CA LYS A 190 -14.46 4.11 -20.23
C LYS A 190 -14.20 3.62 -18.82
N ASP A 191 -14.71 4.36 -17.85
CA ASP A 191 -14.62 4.02 -16.42
C ASP A 191 -13.18 3.85 -15.92
N ILE A 192 -12.23 4.60 -16.49
CA ILE A 192 -10.84 4.62 -16.06
C ILE A 192 -10.53 5.98 -15.43
N ARG A 193 -9.85 5.95 -14.28
CA ARG A 193 -9.21 7.11 -13.68
C ARG A 193 -7.72 7.05 -13.93
N HIS A 194 -7.11 8.22 -14.00
CA HIS A 194 -5.67 8.31 -13.93
C HIS A 194 -5.22 9.47 -13.05
N VAL A 195 -4.09 9.27 -12.37
CA VAL A 195 -3.43 10.29 -11.54
C VAL A 195 -1.95 10.27 -11.86
N GLU A 196 -1.32 11.44 -11.84
CA GLU A 196 0.10 11.60 -12.10
C GLU A 196 0.86 11.91 -10.81
N TYR A 197 2.06 11.35 -10.71
CA TYR A 197 2.98 11.54 -9.59
C TYR A 197 4.39 11.75 -10.13
N ASP A 198 5.18 12.54 -9.42
CA ASP A 198 6.62 12.60 -9.63
C ASP A 198 7.28 11.30 -9.14
N VAL A 199 8.43 10.96 -9.71
CA VAL A 199 9.25 9.82 -9.30
C VAL A 199 10.53 10.38 -8.70
N GLY A 200 10.63 10.35 -7.37
CA GLY A 200 11.65 11.09 -6.62
C GLY A 200 11.48 12.61 -6.68
N ASP A 201 12.51 13.32 -6.21
CA ASP A 201 12.45 14.77 -5.95
C ASP A 201 12.99 15.63 -7.09
N ASP A 202 13.61 15.03 -8.12
CA ASP A 202 14.29 15.77 -9.21
C ASP A 202 13.35 16.16 -10.36
N ASN A 203 12.07 15.74 -10.31
CA ASN A 203 11.07 15.95 -11.35
C ASN A 203 11.49 15.52 -12.76
N LYS A 204 12.54 14.68 -12.88
CA LYS A 204 13.05 14.21 -14.17
C LYS A 204 12.10 13.20 -14.79
N PHE A 205 11.48 12.38 -13.94
CA PHE A 205 10.55 11.34 -14.32
C PHE A 205 9.22 11.52 -13.60
N LYS A 206 8.15 11.16 -14.32
CA LYS A 206 6.80 11.08 -13.76
C LYS A 206 6.24 9.70 -14.04
N LYS A 207 5.30 9.29 -13.19
CA LYS A 207 4.47 8.11 -13.41
C LYS A 207 3.01 8.52 -13.49
N ARG A 208 2.29 7.91 -14.42
CA ARG A 208 0.83 8.01 -14.53
C ARG A 208 0.24 6.65 -14.17
N ILE A 209 -0.62 6.63 -13.18
CA ILE A 209 -1.27 5.42 -12.69
C ILE A 209 -2.70 5.41 -13.23
N TYR A 210 -3.04 4.38 -13.99
CA TYR A 210 -4.39 4.08 -14.45
C TYR A 210 -5.03 3.04 -13.54
N THR A 211 -6.26 3.31 -13.10
CA THR A 211 -7.09 2.39 -12.30
C THR A 211 -8.54 2.46 -12.76
N PRO A 212 -9.35 1.41 -12.51
CA PRO A 212 -10.80 1.51 -12.67
C PRO A 212 -11.39 2.65 -11.82
N ASP A 213 -12.45 3.29 -12.30
CA ASP A 213 -13.25 4.17 -11.47
C ASP A 213 -14.02 3.33 -10.44
N PHE A 214 -13.52 3.26 -9.21
CA PHE A 214 -14.17 2.48 -8.14
C PHE A 214 -15.56 3.01 -7.74
N LYS A 215 -15.93 4.23 -8.17
CA LYS A 215 -17.25 4.83 -7.91
C LYS A 215 -18.24 4.63 -9.06
N LYS A 216 -17.79 4.38 -10.29
CA LYS A 216 -18.66 4.36 -11.49
C LYS A 216 -18.37 3.21 -12.44
N GLY A 217 -19.39 2.79 -13.18
CA GLY A 217 -19.29 1.95 -14.37
C GLY A 217 -18.79 0.52 -14.15
N GLU A 218 -18.88 -0.28 -15.20
CA GLU A 218 -18.58 -1.72 -15.20
C GLU A 218 -17.63 -2.13 -16.33
N GLN A 219 -17.40 -1.25 -17.31
CA GLN A 219 -16.66 -1.62 -18.52
C GLN A 219 -15.15 -1.60 -18.26
N ASN A 220 -14.65 -0.58 -17.53
CA ASN A 220 -13.23 -0.42 -17.18
C ASN A 220 -12.29 -0.64 -18.38
N LEU A 221 -12.63 -0.04 -19.52
CA LEU A 221 -11.92 -0.23 -20.78
C LEU A 221 -10.84 0.83 -20.97
N LEU A 222 -9.61 0.39 -21.21
CA LEU A 222 -8.48 1.26 -21.53
C LEU A 222 -7.91 0.91 -22.90
N PRO A 223 -8.17 1.72 -23.93
CA PRO A 223 -7.47 1.65 -25.20
C PRO A 223 -5.96 1.83 -25.02
N SER A 224 -5.16 1.07 -25.76
CA SER A 224 -3.70 1.17 -25.67
C SER A 224 -3.16 2.52 -26.13
N GLU A 225 -3.86 3.20 -27.04
CA GLU A 225 -3.49 4.55 -27.46
C GLU A 225 -3.44 5.53 -26.28
N ASP A 226 -4.33 5.37 -25.29
CA ASP A 226 -4.40 6.24 -24.11
C ASP A 226 -3.16 6.14 -23.22
N LEU A 227 -2.48 5.00 -23.22
CA LEU A 227 -1.25 4.81 -22.44
C LEU A 227 -0.13 5.76 -22.89
N PHE A 228 -0.12 6.19 -24.16
CA PHE A 228 1.00 6.92 -24.77
C PHE A 228 0.66 8.35 -25.20
N LYS A 229 -0.56 8.84 -24.96
CA LYS A 229 -1.03 10.19 -25.37
C LYS A 229 -0.17 11.37 -24.89
N LYS A 230 0.69 11.19 -23.88
CA LYS A 230 1.54 12.27 -23.34
C LYS A 230 2.91 12.40 -24.03
N GLY A 231 3.24 11.52 -24.99
CA GLY A 231 4.48 11.57 -25.74
C GLY A 231 4.43 12.51 -26.95
N ILE A 232 5.56 13.14 -27.32
CA ILE A 232 5.67 13.88 -28.61
C ILE A 232 5.72 12.85 -29.75
N GLY A 233 4.58 12.52 -30.36
CA GLY A 233 4.53 11.71 -31.58
C GLY A 233 3.36 10.73 -31.60
N ASP A 234 2.84 10.45 -32.79
CA ASP A 234 1.89 9.36 -33.08
C ASP A 234 2.63 8.02 -32.87
N TYR A 235 2.85 7.67 -31.61
CA TYR A 235 3.55 6.45 -31.24
C TYR A 235 2.55 5.31 -31.19
N THR A 236 2.38 4.63 -32.32
CA THR A 236 1.68 3.35 -32.38
C THR A 236 2.57 2.31 -31.73
N LEU A 237 2.29 2.00 -30.45
CA LEU A 237 2.77 0.76 -29.87
C LEU A 237 2.32 -0.37 -30.81
N ASN A 238 3.25 -1.20 -31.27
CA ASN A 238 2.89 -2.29 -32.17
C ASN A 238 1.90 -3.23 -31.46
N ASP A 239 0.67 -3.22 -31.95
CA ASP A 239 -0.49 -3.96 -31.44
C ASP A 239 -0.20 -5.45 -31.21
N SER A 240 0.73 -6.03 -31.99
CA SER A 240 1.16 -7.43 -31.86
C SER A 240 1.96 -7.75 -30.58
N TYR A 241 2.59 -6.75 -29.96
CA TYR A 241 3.27 -6.93 -28.67
C TYR A 241 2.29 -6.84 -27.51
N LEU A 242 1.35 -5.89 -27.59
CA LEU A 242 0.30 -5.84 -26.59
C LEU A 242 -0.54 -7.08 -26.63
N SER A 243 -0.95 -7.60 -27.79
CA SER A 243 -1.80 -8.80 -27.84
C SER A 243 -1.23 -9.99 -27.06
N LYS A 244 0.11 -10.11 -26.95
CA LYS A 244 0.80 -11.13 -26.13
C LYS A 244 0.74 -10.86 -24.62
N VAL A 245 0.74 -9.59 -24.22
CA VAL A 245 0.60 -9.15 -22.81
C VAL A 245 -0.88 -8.96 -22.42
N CYS A 246 -1.77 -8.77 -23.40
CA CYS A 246 -3.16 -8.26 -23.29
C CYS A 246 -4.22 -9.33 -23.06
N VAL A 247 -3.85 -10.50 -22.52
CA VAL A 247 -4.84 -11.54 -22.20
C VAL A 247 -5.48 -11.31 -20.81
N LYS A 248 -4.92 -10.41 -19.99
CA LYS A 248 -5.18 -10.44 -18.55
C LYS A 248 -5.66 -9.09 -18.04
N LYS A 249 -6.89 -9.09 -17.54
CA LYS A 249 -7.42 -8.03 -16.70
C LYS A 249 -6.37 -7.63 -15.66
N SER A 250 -6.14 -6.34 -15.48
CA SER A 250 -5.12 -5.80 -14.57
C SER A 250 -5.78 -4.97 -13.48
N ASP A 251 -5.26 -5.02 -12.25
CA ASP A 251 -5.77 -4.18 -11.16
C ASP A 251 -5.47 -2.70 -11.40
N GLY A 252 -4.40 -2.43 -12.16
CA GLY A 252 -4.02 -1.11 -12.65
C GLY A 252 -2.79 -1.17 -13.54
N ILE A 253 -2.49 -0.05 -14.18
CA ILE A 253 -1.37 0.09 -15.12
C ILE A 253 -0.60 1.34 -14.75
N ILE A 254 0.73 1.25 -14.64
CA ILE A 254 1.61 2.39 -14.36
C ILE A 254 2.47 2.68 -15.57
N VAL A 255 2.41 3.92 -16.06
CA VAL A 255 3.19 4.39 -17.20
C VAL A 255 4.22 5.40 -16.73
N TYR A 256 5.51 5.10 -16.93
CA TYR A 256 6.62 5.97 -16.57
C TYR A 256 7.13 6.71 -17.80
N TYR A 257 7.35 8.02 -17.67
CA TYR A 257 7.83 8.85 -18.76
C TYR A 257 8.87 9.89 -18.29
N SER A 258 9.76 10.23 -19.21
CA SER A 258 10.72 11.33 -19.05
C SER A 258 10.02 12.66 -19.28
N VAL A 259 10.19 13.62 -18.36
CA VAL A 259 9.60 14.95 -18.48
C VAL A 259 10.31 15.79 -19.54
N GLY A 260 11.65 15.74 -19.58
CA GLY A 260 12.46 16.52 -20.52
C GLY A 260 12.26 16.07 -21.97
N ASP A 261 12.37 14.78 -22.21
CA ASP A 261 12.25 14.21 -23.56
C ASP A 261 10.79 13.97 -23.97
N LYS A 262 9.86 14.01 -23.02
CA LYS A 262 8.44 13.68 -23.21
C LYS A 262 8.24 12.35 -23.92
N VAL A 263 8.94 11.33 -23.42
CA VAL A 263 8.85 9.95 -23.94
C VAL A 263 8.46 8.99 -22.83
N THR A 264 7.50 8.11 -23.12
CA THR A 264 7.24 6.94 -22.28
C THR A 264 8.42 5.99 -22.34
N LEU A 265 8.82 5.44 -21.19
CA LEU A 265 10.00 4.59 -21.04
C LEU A 265 9.63 3.16 -20.61
N LEU A 266 8.66 3.03 -19.72
CA LEU A 266 8.27 1.78 -19.08
C LEU A 266 6.77 1.76 -18.82
N VAL A 267 6.15 0.60 -19.05
CA VAL A 267 4.77 0.31 -18.64
C VAL A 267 4.79 -0.89 -17.69
N GLU A 268 4.14 -0.76 -16.56
CA GLU A 268 3.96 -1.84 -15.57
C GLU A 268 2.48 -2.22 -15.49
N PHE A 269 2.18 -3.49 -15.74
CA PHE A 269 0.86 -4.08 -15.51
C PHE A 269 0.86 -4.74 -14.15
N ILE A 270 -0.06 -4.31 -13.28
CA ILE A 270 -0.17 -4.80 -11.90
C ILE A 270 -1.33 -5.79 -11.83
N CYS A 271 -1.02 -7.05 -11.49
CA CYS A 271 -2.01 -8.14 -11.45
C CYS A 271 -1.84 -8.96 -10.16
N ASP A 272 -2.76 -8.83 -9.21
CA ASP A 272 -2.76 -9.49 -7.90
C ASP A 272 -1.44 -9.36 -7.13
N SER A 273 -0.48 -10.25 -7.41
CA SER A 273 0.85 -10.31 -6.79
C SER A 273 2.02 -10.27 -7.77
N SER A 274 1.77 -10.26 -9.08
CA SER A 274 2.78 -10.15 -10.11
C SER A 274 2.78 -8.78 -10.78
N LYS A 275 3.90 -8.48 -11.43
CA LYS A 275 4.06 -7.33 -12.31
C LYS A 275 4.61 -7.82 -13.64
N THR A 276 4.03 -7.33 -14.73
CA THR A 276 4.62 -7.46 -16.06
C THR A 276 5.14 -6.10 -16.49
N HIS A 277 6.36 -6.08 -17.00
CA HIS A 277 7.08 -4.86 -17.36
C HIS A 277 7.32 -4.84 -18.86
N ILE A 278 6.89 -3.78 -19.53
CA ILE A 278 7.20 -3.53 -20.94
C ILE A 278 8.11 -2.31 -21.04
N LYS A 279 9.33 -2.54 -21.50
CA LYS A 279 10.40 -1.54 -21.64
C LYS A 279 10.52 -1.05 -23.08
N ARG A 280 10.63 0.27 -23.28
CA ARG A 280 10.90 0.87 -24.59
C ARG A 280 12.37 0.66 -24.98
N LEU A 281 12.62 0.38 -26.25
CA LEU A 281 13.97 0.13 -26.77
C LEU A 281 14.49 1.20 -27.74
N ASN A 282 13.62 1.99 -28.36
CA ASN A 282 13.99 2.99 -29.35
C ASN A 282 13.25 4.34 -29.19
N LYS A 283 13.83 5.40 -29.74
CA LYS A 283 13.34 6.77 -29.60
C LYS A 283 12.00 7.03 -30.31
N ASP A 284 11.72 6.35 -31.40
CA ASP A 284 10.45 6.40 -32.15
C ASP A 284 9.34 5.54 -31.51
N GLY A 285 9.63 4.73 -30.48
CA GLY A 285 8.59 4.05 -29.70
C GLY A 285 7.86 2.95 -30.45
N THR A 286 8.43 2.46 -31.53
CA THR A 286 7.91 1.33 -32.32
C THR A 286 8.34 -0.02 -31.75
N CYS A 287 9.34 -0.04 -30.86
CA CYS A 287 9.98 -1.26 -30.39
C CYS A 287 10.02 -1.32 -28.85
N TRP A 288 9.47 -2.43 -28.35
CA TRP A 288 9.26 -2.67 -26.93
C TRP A 288 9.57 -4.12 -26.60
N LYS A 289 9.91 -4.37 -25.34
CA LYS A 289 10.27 -5.71 -24.87
C LYS A 289 9.76 -5.95 -23.47
N GLU A 290 9.18 -7.13 -23.26
CA GLU A 290 8.89 -7.61 -21.92
C GLU A 290 10.21 -7.94 -21.20
N GLU A 291 10.49 -7.23 -20.12
CA GLU A 291 11.73 -7.40 -19.36
C GLU A 291 11.54 -6.98 -17.91
N SER A 292 11.82 -7.88 -16.97
CA SER A 292 11.67 -7.58 -15.55
C SER A 292 12.65 -6.49 -15.11
N ILE A 293 12.13 -5.45 -14.45
CA ILE A 293 12.91 -4.37 -13.86
C ILE A 293 12.82 -4.49 -12.33
N GLU A 294 13.97 -4.77 -11.72
CA GLU A 294 14.10 -4.87 -10.28
C GLU A 294 14.44 -3.50 -9.67
N TYR A 295 13.57 -3.03 -8.77
CA TYR A 295 13.78 -1.84 -7.95
C TYR A 295 13.11 -2.03 -6.57
N LYS A 296 13.62 -1.32 -5.55
CA LYS A 296 13.09 -1.36 -4.18
C LYS A 296 12.63 0.01 -3.66
N ASN A 297 13.01 1.08 -4.33
CA ASN A 297 12.69 2.46 -3.99
C ASN A 297 12.84 3.34 -5.24
N ASP A 298 12.40 4.59 -5.12
CA ASP A 298 12.41 5.55 -6.22
C ASP A 298 13.81 5.84 -6.74
N ASN A 299 14.84 5.89 -5.90
CA ASN A 299 16.23 6.12 -6.34
C ASN A 299 16.73 5.04 -7.31
N ILE A 300 16.45 3.76 -7.00
CA ILE A 300 16.80 2.65 -7.90
C ILE A 300 15.96 2.73 -9.18
N LEU A 301 14.67 3.06 -9.08
CA LEU A 301 13.78 3.21 -10.23
C LEU A 301 14.25 4.34 -11.17
N ILE A 302 14.62 5.50 -10.63
CA ILE A 302 15.19 6.64 -11.38
C ILE A 302 16.44 6.24 -12.15
N LYS A 303 17.33 5.45 -11.52
CA LYS A 303 18.52 4.91 -12.19
C LYS A 303 18.12 4.01 -13.36
N ARG A 304 17.16 3.09 -13.17
CA ARG A 304 16.65 2.21 -14.24
C ARG A 304 15.99 3.00 -15.38
N LEU A 305 15.17 3.99 -15.07
CA LEU A 305 14.54 4.86 -16.07
C LEU A 305 15.60 5.65 -16.86
N SER A 306 16.64 6.15 -16.19
CA SER A 306 17.77 6.83 -16.85
C SER A 306 18.57 5.89 -17.75
N GLU A 307 18.76 4.63 -17.34
CA GLU A 307 19.40 3.59 -18.17
C GLU A 307 18.57 3.30 -19.43
N ILE A 308 17.24 3.23 -19.32
CA ILE A 308 16.35 3.07 -20.49
C ILE A 308 16.48 4.28 -21.41
N GLN A 309 16.36 5.49 -20.86
CA GLN A 309 16.38 6.74 -21.60
C GLN A 309 17.68 6.91 -22.41
N SER A 310 18.84 6.61 -21.81
CA SER A 310 20.15 6.76 -22.48
C SER A 310 20.36 5.78 -23.65
N ARG A 311 19.63 4.67 -23.69
CA ARG A 311 19.75 3.65 -24.74
C ARG A 311 18.79 3.84 -25.92
N LEU A 312 17.81 4.75 -25.83
CA LEU A 312 16.81 4.94 -26.90
C LEU A 312 17.41 5.34 -28.26
N GLY A 313 18.67 5.80 -28.30
CA GLY A 313 19.41 6.13 -29.54
C GLY A 313 20.23 4.98 -30.15
N SER A 314 20.32 3.82 -29.51
CA SER A 314 21.07 2.67 -30.04
C SER A 314 20.16 1.68 -30.76
N GLU A 315 20.04 1.80 -32.08
CA GLU A 315 19.17 0.94 -32.93
C GLU A 315 19.50 -0.57 -32.89
N LYS A 316 20.61 -0.97 -32.27
CA LYS A 316 21.10 -2.35 -32.28
C LYS A 316 20.13 -3.34 -31.61
N GLU A 317 19.40 -2.93 -30.58
CA GLU A 317 18.54 -3.86 -29.81
C GLU A 317 17.25 -4.25 -30.57
N CYS A 318 16.67 -3.36 -31.37
CA CYS A 318 15.43 -3.65 -32.11
C CYS A 318 15.65 -4.55 -33.32
N LYS A 319 16.73 -4.32 -34.08
CA LYS A 319 17.10 -5.14 -35.25
C LYS A 319 17.32 -6.61 -34.86
N GLN A 320 17.85 -6.88 -33.67
CA GLN A 320 18.05 -8.26 -33.19
C GLN A 320 16.74 -8.98 -32.83
N LEU A 321 15.71 -8.25 -32.39
CA LEU A 321 14.40 -8.83 -32.09
C LEU A 321 13.66 -9.20 -33.38
N GLU A 322 13.74 -8.37 -34.40
CA GLU A 322 13.13 -8.64 -35.71
C GLU A 322 13.70 -9.91 -36.34
N VAL A 323 15.03 -10.06 -36.37
CA VAL A 323 15.69 -11.27 -36.92
C VAL A 323 15.28 -12.55 -36.19
N ARG A 324 15.12 -12.49 -34.85
CA ARG A 324 14.66 -13.66 -34.07
C ARG A 324 13.21 -14.04 -34.36
N ASN A 325 12.34 -13.06 -34.57
CA ASN A 325 10.94 -13.32 -34.87
C ASN A 325 10.76 -13.90 -36.28
N SER A 326 11.56 -13.45 -37.26
CA SER A 326 11.54 -13.98 -38.63
C SER A 326 12.00 -15.44 -38.71
N ASN A 327 12.99 -15.85 -37.90
CA ASN A 327 13.53 -17.21 -37.94
C ASN A 327 12.64 -18.28 -37.27
N ASN A 328 11.63 -17.88 -36.50
CA ASN A 328 10.70 -18.81 -35.85
C ASN A 328 9.42 -19.06 -36.66
N GLY A 329 9.27 -18.44 -37.85
CA GLY A 329 8.05 -18.48 -38.65
C GLY A 329 8.03 -19.47 -39.82
N ASP A 330 9.15 -20.10 -40.19
CA ASP A 330 9.27 -20.84 -41.45
C ASP A 330 9.58 -22.34 -41.27
N GLY A 331 8.76 -22.99 -40.45
CA GLY A 331 8.83 -24.43 -40.15
C GLY A 331 7.64 -25.24 -40.67
N SER A 332 6.92 -24.77 -41.69
CA SER A 332 5.90 -25.58 -42.39
C SER A 332 6.41 -26.07 -43.74
N GLY A 333 7.39 -26.96 -43.70
CA GLY A 333 7.76 -27.77 -44.85
C GLY A 333 6.62 -28.74 -45.17
N ARG A 334 5.87 -28.42 -46.22
CA ARG A 334 5.03 -29.38 -46.97
C ARG A 334 5.84 -30.64 -47.26
N ARG A 335 5.33 -31.80 -46.86
CA ARG A 335 5.67 -33.08 -47.49
C ARG A 335 4.40 -33.58 -48.18
N ASP A 336 4.41 -33.48 -49.49
CA ASP A 336 3.51 -34.25 -50.34
C ASP A 336 4.01 -35.70 -50.40
N GLU A 337 3.05 -36.61 -50.43
CA GLU A 337 3.18 -38.06 -50.52
C GLU A 337 3.72 -38.49 -51.90
N GLU A 338 4.50 -39.59 -51.95
CA GLU A 338 4.17 -40.77 -52.77
C GLU A 338 5.15 -41.95 -52.57
N SER A 339 4.54 -43.11 -52.28
CA SER A 339 4.77 -44.44 -52.86
C SER A 339 6.17 -45.11 -52.87
N GLY A 340 6.25 -46.24 -52.14
CA GLY A 340 6.64 -47.54 -52.72
C GLY A 340 8.01 -48.13 -52.39
N GLY A 341 8.00 -49.35 -51.82
CA GLY A 341 9.04 -50.38 -52.09
C GLY A 341 9.85 -50.92 -50.91
N HIS A 342 9.72 -52.24 -50.68
CA HIS A 342 10.62 -53.14 -49.94
C HIS A 342 12.13 -52.91 -50.26
N THR A 343 13.15 -53.21 -49.44
CA THR A 343 13.45 -54.43 -48.65
C THR A 343 14.71 -54.19 -47.78
N GLU A 344 14.92 -55.06 -46.79
CA GLU A 344 16.19 -55.52 -46.18
C GLU A 344 17.05 -54.61 -45.26
N SER A 345 16.94 -54.95 -43.97
CA SER A 345 18.00 -55.23 -42.99
C SER A 345 19.42 -54.69 -43.23
N ASN A 346 19.93 -53.96 -42.23
CA ASN A 346 21.20 -54.33 -41.61
C ASN A 346 21.35 -53.83 -40.16
N ILE A 347 21.88 -54.75 -39.36
CA ILE A 347 22.28 -54.67 -37.96
C ILE A 347 23.54 -53.80 -37.84
N ILE A 348 23.57 -52.80 -36.95
CA ILE A 348 24.77 -52.44 -36.17
C ILE A 348 24.34 -51.94 -34.77
N GLN A 349 24.83 -52.63 -33.75
CA GLN A 349 24.85 -52.24 -32.35
C GLN A 349 25.85 -51.09 -32.11
N ASN A 350 25.50 -50.12 -31.26
CA ASN A 350 26.25 -49.76 -30.04
C ASN A 350 25.88 -48.36 -29.52
N GLY A 351 25.79 -48.24 -28.19
CA GLY A 351 26.28 -47.02 -27.53
C GLY A 351 25.38 -46.34 -26.51
N LYS A 352 25.38 -46.89 -25.28
CA LYS A 352 25.35 -46.19 -23.98
C LYS A 352 24.30 -45.07 -23.75
N ILE A 353 23.26 -45.44 -23.00
CA ILE A 353 22.48 -44.55 -22.13
C ILE A 353 23.11 -44.60 -20.73
N SER A 354 23.50 -43.44 -20.19
CA SER A 354 23.95 -43.31 -18.81
C SER A 354 22.76 -42.88 -17.94
N GLN A 355 22.37 -43.76 -17.02
CA GLN A 355 21.42 -43.51 -15.94
C GLN A 355 22.11 -42.68 -14.85
N THR A 356 21.41 -41.70 -14.29
CA THR A 356 21.83 -41.00 -13.07
C THR A 356 20.75 -41.15 -12.00
N SER A 357 20.96 -42.17 -11.15
CA SER A 357 20.90 -42.10 -9.68
C SER A 357 19.81 -41.24 -9.02
N THR A 358 18.74 -41.92 -8.60
CA THR A 358 17.82 -41.53 -7.54
C THR A 358 18.54 -41.52 -6.19
N GLN A 359 18.47 -40.41 -5.45
CA GLN A 359 19.06 -40.31 -4.11
C GLN A 359 17.97 -40.52 -3.05
N GLU A 360 18.23 -41.48 -2.16
CA GLU A 360 17.41 -41.88 -1.02
C GLU A 360 17.39 -40.81 0.08
N VAL A 361 16.23 -40.65 0.71
CA VAL A 361 16.04 -39.85 1.93
C VAL A 361 16.04 -40.81 3.13
N PRO A 362 16.83 -40.57 4.19
CA PRO A 362 16.76 -41.39 5.39
C PRO A 362 15.63 -40.93 6.31
N SER A 363 14.85 -41.90 6.75
CA SER A 363 13.87 -41.81 7.83
C SER A 363 14.56 -41.81 9.20
N LEU A 364 14.07 -40.96 10.11
CA LEU A 364 14.39 -41.04 11.54
C LEU A 364 13.08 -41.10 12.34
N HIS A 365 13.06 -42.08 13.24
CA HIS A 365 12.01 -42.42 14.19
C HIS A 365 12.01 -41.51 15.42
N GLY A 366 10.82 -41.40 16.04
CA GLY A 366 10.63 -41.20 17.48
C GLY A 366 10.24 -39.77 17.89
N VAL A 367 9.30 -39.50 18.81
CA VAL A 367 8.62 -40.29 19.85
C VAL A 367 7.41 -39.48 20.38
N GLU A 368 6.30 -40.19 20.61
CA GLU A 368 5.20 -40.08 21.62
C GLU A 368 4.31 -38.84 21.91
N ASN A 369 3.01 -39.17 21.90
CA ASN A 369 1.92 -38.92 22.88
C ASN A 369 1.48 -37.50 23.24
N THR A 370 0.19 -37.18 23.01
CA THR A 370 -0.87 -37.40 24.03
C THR A 370 -2.29 -37.08 23.52
N ARG A 371 -3.23 -37.98 23.85
CA ARG A 371 -4.66 -37.80 24.17
C ARG A 371 -5.51 -36.82 23.33
N GLU A 372 -6.42 -37.38 22.52
CA GLU A 372 -7.74 -36.80 22.29
C GLU A 372 -8.82 -37.68 22.92
N THR A 373 -9.73 -37.03 23.63
CA THR A 373 -10.87 -37.60 24.35
C THR A 373 -12.12 -37.49 23.49
N GLU A 374 -13.03 -38.41 23.78
CA GLU A 374 -14.27 -38.76 23.09
C GLU A 374 -15.31 -37.64 22.86
N GLU A 375 -16.18 -38.01 21.92
CA GLU A 375 -17.50 -37.49 21.56
C GLU A 375 -18.35 -36.89 22.69
N LEU A 376 -19.14 -35.87 22.34
CA LEU A 376 -20.55 -35.85 22.74
C LEU A 376 -21.39 -35.03 21.76
N THR A 377 -22.38 -35.72 21.21
CA THR A 377 -23.51 -35.26 20.41
C THR A 377 -24.60 -34.65 21.29
N THR A 378 -25.31 -33.64 20.78
CA THR A 378 -26.75 -33.31 21.03
C THR A 378 -27.10 -32.13 20.10
N GLN A 379 -28.01 -32.29 19.12
CA GLN A 379 -29.46 -31.97 19.18
C GLN A 379 -29.75 -30.56 19.73
N SER A 380 -30.71 -29.74 19.29
CA SER A 380 -31.78 -29.73 18.30
C SER A 380 -32.61 -28.48 18.64
N GLY A 381 -33.18 -27.78 17.64
CA GLY A 381 -34.20 -26.72 17.83
C GLY A 381 -33.73 -25.36 17.32
N GLY A 382 -34.40 -24.66 16.40
CA GLY A 382 -35.82 -24.64 16.07
C GLY A 382 -36.46 -23.39 16.70
N HIS A 383 -37.25 -22.65 15.90
CA HIS A 383 -37.92 -21.36 16.18
C HIS A 383 -37.06 -20.09 16.09
N GLU A 384 -37.52 -18.95 15.58
CA GLU A 384 -38.70 -18.54 14.78
C GLU A 384 -38.39 -17.11 14.31
N THR A 385 -38.70 -16.79 13.06
CA THR A 385 -38.85 -15.40 12.61
C THR A 385 -40.13 -14.79 13.19
N PRO A 386 -40.12 -13.47 13.44
CA PRO A 386 -41.20 -12.68 12.85
C PRO A 386 -40.71 -11.42 12.14
N THR A 387 -41.30 -11.25 10.96
CA THR A 387 -41.47 -10.02 10.18
C THR A 387 -42.36 -9.00 10.89
N THR A 388 -42.01 -7.71 10.79
CA THR A 388 -42.90 -6.53 10.62
C THR A 388 -41.99 -5.30 10.54
N ASP A 389 -41.86 -4.67 9.38
CA ASP A 389 -42.68 -3.59 8.80
C ASP A 389 -42.22 -2.18 9.20
N GLN A 390 -41.95 -1.42 8.13
CA GLN A 390 -42.06 0.01 7.91
C GLN A 390 -41.83 0.99 9.07
N GLU A 391 -40.88 1.91 8.86
CA GLU A 391 -41.23 3.34 8.78
C GLU A 391 -40.07 4.14 8.14
N THR A 392 -40.39 4.87 7.09
CA THR A 392 -39.63 6.05 6.63
C THR A 392 -40.30 7.27 7.29
N PRO A 393 -39.56 8.27 7.77
CA PRO A 393 -39.30 9.44 6.93
C PRO A 393 -37.89 10.00 7.18
N GLY A 394 -37.27 10.73 6.26
CA GLY A 394 -37.66 12.09 5.98
C GLY A 394 -36.41 12.84 5.52
N ASN A 395 -36.52 13.35 4.31
CA ASN A 395 -35.56 14.18 3.60
C ASN A 395 -35.35 15.52 4.35
N SER A 396 -34.11 15.95 4.58
CA SER A 396 -33.84 17.38 4.71
C SER A 396 -32.44 17.72 4.19
N ASN A 397 -32.45 18.33 3.01
CA ASN A 397 -31.39 19.19 2.51
C ASN A 397 -31.16 20.33 3.49
N THR A 398 -29.89 20.63 3.80
CA THR A 398 -29.49 21.97 4.23
C THR A 398 -28.27 22.39 3.43
N ASP A 399 -28.53 23.25 2.46
CA ASP A 399 -27.57 24.12 1.80
C ASP A 399 -26.91 25.03 2.84
N TRP A 400 -25.57 25.08 2.82
CA TRP A 400 -24.81 26.10 3.54
C TRP A 400 -24.66 27.32 2.64
N ALA A 401 -25.54 28.31 2.84
CA ALA A 401 -25.35 29.65 2.34
C ALA A 401 -24.33 30.41 3.21
N ALA A 402 -23.31 30.95 2.57
CA ALA A 402 -22.35 31.87 3.17
C ALA A 402 -23.03 33.21 3.51
N ILE A 403 -22.88 33.65 4.77
CA ILE A 403 -23.13 35.05 5.14
C ILE A 403 -21.82 35.63 5.67
N SER A 404 -21.28 36.53 4.88
CA SER A 404 -20.20 37.46 5.21
C SER A 404 -20.73 38.68 5.96
N GLY A 405 -19.92 39.22 6.88
CA GLY A 405 -19.91 40.64 7.21
C GLY A 405 -20.57 41.01 8.54
N GLY A 406 -19.74 41.40 9.51
CA GLY A 406 -20.20 41.97 10.78
C GLY A 406 -19.04 42.49 11.60
N THR A 407 -18.62 43.73 11.31
CA THR A 407 -17.64 44.50 12.08
C THR A 407 -18.32 45.12 13.31
N VAL A 408 -17.88 44.80 14.53
CA VAL A 408 -18.13 45.55 15.78
C VAL A 408 -16.92 45.23 16.67
N GLY A 409 -16.06 46.16 17.09
CA GLY A 409 -16.33 47.33 17.92
C GLY A 409 -15.78 47.02 19.32
N ALA A 410 -14.58 47.52 19.62
CA ALA A 410 -13.88 47.31 20.89
C ALA A 410 -14.53 48.13 22.01
N VAL A 411 -14.84 47.49 23.14
CA VAL A 411 -15.09 48.12 24.43
C VAL A 411 -14.45 47.26 25.52
N GLY A 412 -13.59 47.88 26.33
CA GLY A 412 -12.92 47.27 27.47
C GLY A 412 -13.77 47.25 28.74
N LEU A 413 -13.09 46.94 29.86
CA LEU A 413 -13.57 46.61 31.22
C LEU A 413 -13.79 45.09 31.35
N GLY A 414 -13.06 44.35 32.18
CA GLY A 414 -12.62 44.63 33.54
C GLY A 414 -13.45 43.75 34.48
N GLY A 415 -12.91 42.60 34.89
CA GLY A 415 -13.63 41.71 35.82
C GLY A 415 -13.02 40.31 35.90
N THR A 416 -12.11 40.11 36.86
CA THR A 416 -11.69 38.78 37.32
C THR A 416 -12.85 38.12 38.08
N GLY A 417 -13.59 37.24 37.42
CA GLY A 417 -14.59 36.37 38.05
C GLY A 417 -13.96 35.05 38.48
N LEU A 418 -13.76 34.87 39.79
CA LEU A 418 -13.38 33.61 40.41
C LEU A 418 -14.64 32.71 40.48
N ALA A 419 -14.69 31.65 39.67
CA ALA A 419 -15.74 30.64 39.77
C ALA A 419 -15.36 29.60 40.83
N ILE A 420 -16.09 29.57 41.95
CA ILE A 420 -15.98 28.54 42.99
C ILE A 420 -16.99 27.45 42.66
N TYR A 421 -16.52 26.28 42.26
CA TYR A 421 -17.32 25.06 42.23
C TYR A 421 -17.23 24.36 43.59
N ARG A 422 -18.36 24.26 44.29
CA ARG A 422 -18.50 23.38 45.47
C ARG A 422 -18.70 21.94 44.98
N PHE A 423 -17.77 21.06 45.32
CA PHE A 423 -18.00 19.62 45.34
C PHE A 423 -18.05 19.11 46.78
N ASN A 424 -18.99 18.21 47.01
CA ASN A 424 -19.33 17.63 48.30
C ASN A 424 -18.14 16.92 48.98
N ASN A 425 -18.03 17.17 50.29
CA ASN A 425 -17.48 16.31 51.34
C ASN A 425 -16.18 15.54 51.05
N THR A 426 -15.04 16.19 51.26
CA THR A 426 -13.90 15.60 51.99
C THR A 426 -13.04 16.74 52.56
N ILE A 427 -12.95 16.84 53.88
CA ILE A 427 -12.01 17.75 54.57
C ILE A 427 -10.67 17.03 54.61
N LEU A 428 -9.66 17.56 53.90
CA LEU A 428 -8.27 17.17 54.09
C LEU A 428 -7.54 18.31 54.82
N THR A 429 -7.23 18.06 56.10
CA THR A 429 -6.45 18.97 56.94
C THR A 429 -4.98 18.87 56.57
N PHE A 430 -4.38 19.95 56.07
CA PHE A 430 -2.92 20.05 55.89
C PHE A 430 -2.29 20.71 57.12
N ILE A 431 -1.44 19.94 57.82
CA ILE A 431 -0.49 20.47 58.80
C ILE A 431 0.74 20.99 58.04
N LYS A 432 0.97 22.30 58.08
CA LYS A 432 2.25 22.90 57.70
C LYS A 432 3.26 22.64 58.82
N GLY A 433 4.22 21.75 58.58
CA GLY A 433 5.45 21.68 59.35
C GLY A 433 6.53 22.54 58.69
N LEU A 434 6.98 23.58 59.39
CA LEU A 434 8.26 24.24 59.11
C LEU A 434 9.40 23.27 59.40
N PHE A 435 10.32 23.09 58.46
CA PHE A 435 11.77 23.31 58.59
C PHE A 435 12.43 23.17 57.21
#